data_AF-A0A2M7IP75-F1
#
_entry.id   AF-A0A2M7IP75-F1
#
_cell.length_a   1.000
_cell.length_b   1.000
_cell.length_c   1.000
_cell.angle_alpha   90.00
_cell.angle_beta   90.00
_cell.angle_gamma   90.00
#
_symmetry.space_group_name_H-M   'P 1'
#
loop_
_entity.id
_entity.type
_entity.pdbx_description
1 polymer ?
#
loop_
_entity_poly.entity_id
_entity_poly.type
_entity_poly.pdbx_seq_one_letter_code
_entity_poly.pdbx_strand_id
1 'polypeptide(L)'
;CANSFDNQLVENDNSDCSTGKNGISFVEAGNSITGSNNGIIAYYFDSTSKTIMRKVENSNPQSIVSNDIYIKDAKFFVTGTKSLSDNSRDVNQPTVTIVITATESSVSGEKPITLQTTITQRELDL
;
A
#
# COMPACT_ATOMS: atom_id res chain seq x y z
N CYS A 1 5.79 5.69 0.54
CA CYS A 1 5.88 4.23 0.28
C CYS A 1 7.27 3.69 0.62
N ALA A 2 7.41 2.41 0.93
CA ALA A 2 8.67 1.84 1.45
C ALA A 2 8.85 0.35 1.12
N ASN A 3 10.06 -0.17 1.34
CA ASN A 3 10.37 -1.59 1.13
C ASN A 3 10.14 -2.47 2.38
N SER A 4 9.97 -1.86 3.55
CA SER A 4 9.69 -2.53 4.83
C SER A 4 8.99 -1.55 5.79
N PHE A 5 8.21 -2.11 6.74
CA PHE A 5 7.51 -1.39 7.80
C PHE A 5 7.70 -2.07 9.18
N ASP A 6 8.87 -2.67 9.40
CA ASP A 6 9.13 -3.55 10.56
C ASP A 6 9.19 -2.79 11.91
N ASN A 7 9.32 -1.46 11.88
CA ASN A 7 9.36 -0.58 13.06
C ASN A 7 8.04 0.19 13.27
N GLN A 8 8.03 1.15 14.20
CA GLN A 8 6.95 2.13 14.36
C GLN A 8 6.62 2.78 13.01
N LEU A 9 5.33 2.85 12.68
CA LEU A 9 4.88 3.63 11.55
C LEU A 9 5.07 5.11 11.89
N VAL A 10 5.84 5.80 11.07
CA VAL A 10 6.08 7.24 11.19
C VAL A 10 5.48 7.88 9.96
N GLU A 11 4.78 8.99 10.16
CA GLU A 11 4.38 9.86 9.07
C GLU A 11 5.65 10.42 8.43
N ASN A 12 5.93 9.96 7.21
CA ASN A 12 6.95 10.56 6.37
C ASN A 12 6.22 11.45 5.37
N ASP A 13 6.88 12.55 4.97
CA ASP A 13 6.40 13.42 3.90
C ASP A 13 5.86 12.61 2.70
N ASN A 14 4.85 13.18 2.06
CA ASN A 14 4.25 12.65 0.85
C ASN A 14 5.33 12.28 -0.18
N SER A 15 5.53 10.97 -0.35
CA SER A 15 6.64 10.42 -1.11
C SER A 15 6.14 9.47 -2.19
N ASP A 16 6.28 9.93 -3.43
CA ASP A 16 6.10 9.13 -4.63
C ASP A 16 7.13 7.98 -4.68
N CYS A 17 6.74 6.87 -5.30
CA CYS A 17 7.63 5.80 -5.73
C CYS A 17 7.25 5.32 -7.12
N SER A 18 7.68 6.07 -8.12
CA SER A 18 7.52 5.74 -9.53
C SER A 18 8.23 4.44 -9.94
N THR A 19 9.26 4.00 -9.21
CA THR A 19 9.98 2.74 -9.48
C THR A 19 9.33 1.51 -8.83
N GLY A 20 8.24 1.69 -8.07
CA GLY A 20 7.63 0.64 -7.28
C GLY A 20 8.40 0.35 -5.98
N LYS A 21 7.65 0.12 -4.90
CA LYS A 21 8.17 -0.37 -3.61
C LYS A 21 7.33 -1.56 -3.13
N ASN A 22 7.78 -2.23 -2.07
CA ASN A 22 7.08 -3.41 -1.54
C ASN A 22 5.86 -3.07 -0.68
N GLY A 23 5.60 -1.78 -0.41
CA GLY A 23 4.41 -1.38 0.31
C GLY A 23 4.19 0.13 0.36
N ILE A 24 3.03 0.48 0.91
CA ILE A 24 2.56 1.85 1.09
C ILE A 24 2.08 2.04 2.52
N SER A 25 2.15 3.27 2.98
CA SER A 25 1.47 3.73 4.18
C SER A 25 0.72 5.01 3.83
N PHE A 26 -0.38 5.24 4.53
CA PHE A 26 -1.17 6.45 4.42
C PHE A 26 -1.79 6.79 5.76
N VAL A 27 -2.07 8.06 5.95
CA VAL A 27 -2.81 8.57 7.10
C VAL A 27 -4.30 8.35 6.81
N GLU A 28 -5.00 7.77 7.76
CA GLU A 28 -6.45 7.59 7.69
C GLU A 28 -7.15 8.95 7.77
N ALA A 29 -8.03 9.22 6.80
CA ALA A 29 -8.98 10.31 6.90
C ALA A 29 -10.12 9.91 7.85
N GLY A 30 -10.22 10.57 9.01
CA GLY A 30 -11.20 10.27 10.05
C GLY A 30 -10.67 9.29 11.10
N ASN A 31 -11.55 8.46 11.66
CA ASN A 31 -11.25 7.60 12.83
C ASN A 31 -11.89 6.20 12.76
N SER A 32 -12.16 5.68 11.55
CA SER A 32 -12.93 4.45 11.35
C SER A 32 -12.17 3.16 11.64
N ILE A 33 -10.87 3.13 11.31
CA ILE A 33 -10.01 1.95 11.38
C ILE A 33 -9.08 2.05 12.59
N THR A 34 -8.42 3.19 12.74
CA THR A 34 -7.42 3.41 13.78
C THR A 34 -8.04 3.93 15.08
N GLY A 35 -9.27 4.44 15.04
CA GLY A 35 -9.90 5.12 16.17
C GLY A 35 -9.27 6.48 16.52
N SER A 36 -8.29 6.94 15.73
CA SER A 36 -7.57 8.19 15.94
C SER A 36 -7.68 9.07 14.70
N ASN A 37 -7.88 10.38 14.91
CA ASN A 37 -7.68 11.35 13.85
C ASN A 37 -6.18 11.39 13.55
N ASN A 38 -5.78 10.95 12.36
CA ASN A 38 -4.40 10.80 11.88
C ASN A 38 -3.74 9.44 12.16
N GLY A 39 -4.52 8.37 12.32
CA GLY A 39 -3.90 7.06 12.44
C GLY A 39 -3.25 6.57 11.13
N ILE A 40 -2.09 5.92 11.20
CA ILE A 40 -1.33 5.42 10.05
C ILE A 40 -1.63 3.94 9.82
N ILE A 41 -1.93 3.62 8.56
CA ILE A 41 -2.13 2.25 8.10
C ILE A 41 -1.08 1.95 7.03
N ALA A 42 -0.41 0.81 7.15
CA ALA A 42 0.51 0.32 6.14
C ALA A 42 0.06 -1.02 5.57
N TYR A 43 0.27 -1.19 4.27
CA TYR A 43 0.15 -2.45 3.55
C TYR A 43 1.46 -2.74 2.84
N TYR A 44 2.00 -3.95 3.01
CA TYR A 44 3.28 -4.31 2.41
C TYR A 44 3.42 -5.80 2.17
N PHE A 45 4.26 -6.16 1.20
CA PHE A 45 4.63 -7.52 0.93
C PHE A 45 5.76 -7.97 1.85
N ASP A 46 5.51 -9.03 2.62
CA ASP A 46 6.55 -9.76 3.35
C ASP A 46 7.02 -10.94 2.50
N SER A 47 8.24 -10.82 1.99
CA SER A 47 8.87 -11.84 1.15
C SER A 47 9.22 -13.13 1.90
N THR A 48 9.24 -13.11 3.24
CA THR A 48 9.53 -14.27 4.08
C THR A 48 8.29 -15.14 4.21
N SER A 49 7.17 -14.56 4.67
CA SER A 49 5.89 -15.26 4.78
C SER A 49 5.16 -15.43 3.45
N LYS A 50 5.58 -14.74 2.39
CA LYS A 50 4.90 -14.71 1.08
C LYS A 50 3.47 -14.19 1.15
N THR A 51 3.23 -13.18 1.99
CA THR A 51 1.91 -12.59 2.20
C THR A 51 1.93 -11.07 2.08
N ILE A 52 0.75 -10.47 1.86
CA ILE A 52 0.54 -9.05 2.10
C ILE A 52 0.15 -8.88 3.56
N MET A 53 0.91 -8.04 4.25
CA MET A 53 0.73 -7.67 5.64
C MET A 53 0.00 -6.33 5.72
N ARG A 54 -0.90 -6.23 6.70
CA ARG A 54 -1.50 -4.98 7.15
C ARG A 54 -0.98 -4.66 8.54
N LYS A 55 -0.49 -3.43 8.71
CA LYS A 55 -0.10 -2.88 10.02
C LYS A 55 -0.92 -1.63 10.30
N VAL A 56 -1.50 -1.55 11.49
CA VAL A 56 -2.22 -0.37 11.97
C VAL A 56 -1.44 0.20 13.14
N GLU A 57 -0.99 1.45 13.05
CA GLU A 57 -0.21 2.07 14.12
C GLU A 57 1.00 1.19 14.54
N ASN A 58 1.16 1.02 15.86
CA ASN A 58 2.19 0.21 16.50
C ASN A 58 1.74 -1.23 16.76
N SER A 59 0.63 -1.68 16.17
CA SER A 59 0.19 -3.07 16.31
C SER A 59 1.12 -4.05 15.57
N ASN A 60 1.03 -5.32 15.94
CA ASN A 60 1.70 -6.38 15.20
C ASN A 60 1.09 -6.53 13.81
N PRO A 61 1.91 -6.59 12.74
CA PRO A 61 1.42 -6.83 11.38
C PRO A 61 0.59 -8.12 11.30
N GLN A 62 -0.50 -8.07 10.54
CA GLN A 62 -1.40 -9.21 10.31
C GLN A 62 -1.45 -9.52 8.80
N SER A 63 -1.37 -10.80 8.44
CA SER A 63 -1.61 -11.21 7.04
C SER A 63 -3.06 -10.93 6.66
N ILE A 64 -3.26 -10.41 5.46
CA ILE A 64 -4.58 -10.30 4.82
C ILE A 64 -4.75 -11.29 3.66
N VAL A 65 -3.78 -12.19 3.48
CA VAL A 65 -3.80 -13.23 2.45
C VAL A 65 -4.31 -14.52 3.06
N SER A 66 -5.26 -15.18 2.39
CA SER A 66 -5.79 -16.49 2.79
C SER A 66 -4.70 -17.57 2.73
N ASN A 67 -4.79 -18.57 3.60
CA ASN A 67 -3.76 -19.59 3.80
C ASN A 67 -3.33 -20.37 2.53
N ASP A 68 -4.21 -20.46 1.53
CA ASP A 68 -3.94 -21.22 0.30
C ASP A 68 -3.38 -20.35 -0.84
N ILE A 69 -3.22 -19.04 -0.62
CA ILE A 69 -2.70 -18.08 -1.60
C ILE A 69 -1.30 -17.63 -1.18
N TYR A 70 -0.38 -17.64 -2.13
CA TYR A 70 1.02 -17.28 -1.94
C TYR A 70 1.39 -16.15 -2.88
N ILE A 71 1.88 -15.05 -2.31
CA ILE A 71 2.32 -13.89 -3.08
C ILE A 71 3.77 -14.11 -3.50
N LYS A 72 4.00 -14.18 -4.81
CA LYS A 72 5.35 -14.28 -5.39
C LYS A 72 6.07 -12.94 -5.40
N ASP A 73 5.35 -11.90 -5.80
CA ASP A 73 5.83 -10.52 -5.81
C ASP A 73 4.66 -9.55 -5.67
N ALA A 74 4.91 -8.40 -5.05
CA ALA A 74 3.98 -7.29 -5.10
C ALA A 74 4.73 -5.96 -5.15
N LYS A 75 4.25 -5.07 -6.02
CA LYS A 75 4.79 -3.74 -6.23
C LYS A 75 3.70 -2.69 -6.12
N PHE A 76 4.02 -1.66 -5.38
CA PHE A 76 3.18 -0.50 -5.17
C PHE A 76 3.87 0.70 -5.80
N PHE A 77 3.21 1.29 -6.78
CA PHE A 77 3.63 2.50 -7.47
C PHE A 77 2.76 3.63 -6.97
N VAL A 78 3.40 4.70 -6.49
CA VAL A 78 2.70 5.86 -5.93
C VAL A 78 3.19 7.09 -6.67
N THR A 79 2.27 7.90 -7.15
CA THR A 79 2.54 9.16 -7.86
C THR A 79 1.58 10.24 -7.45
N GLY A 80 1.97 11.51 -7.61
CA GLY A 80 1.04 12.63 -7.41
C GLY A 80 0.71 12.88 -5.95
N THR A 81 1.59 12.47 -5.02
CA THR A 81 1.37 12.68 -3.57
C THR A 81 1.68 14.10 -3.12
N LYS A 82 2.34 14.92 -3.94
CA LYS A 82 2.67 16.30 -3.58
C LYS A 82 1.42 17.07 -3.17
N SER A 83 1.45 17.68 -1.99
CA SER A 83 0.40 18.57 -1.52
C SER A 83 0.14 19.68 -2.53
N LEU A 84 -1.12 20.06 -2.68
CA LEU A 84 -1.50 21.23 -3.44
C LEU A 84 -0.76 22.45 -2.85
N SER A 85 0.09 23.10 -3.63
CA SER A 85 0.68 24.38 -3.23
C SER A 85 -0.32 25.49 -3.54
N ASP A 86 -0.44 26.51 -2.69
CA ASP A 86 -1.43 27.61 -2.79
C ASP A 86 -1.48 28.35 -4.16
N ASN A 87 -0.55 28.10 -5.08
CA ASN A 87 -0.45 28.75 -6.38
C ASN A 87 -0.45 27.80 -7.60
N SER A 88 -0.64 26.49 -7.42
CA SER A 88 -0.70 25.53 -8.53
C SER A 88 -2.15 25.26 -8.95
N ARG A 89 -2.51 25.58 -10.19
CA ARG A 89 -3.78 25.14 -10.81
C ARG A 89 -3.79 23.63 -11.15
N ASP A 90 -2.66 22.96 -10.96
CA ASP A 90 -2.55 21.50 -11.14
C ASP A 90 -2.98 20.79 -9.87
N VAL A 91 -4.12 20.11 -9.97
CA VAL A 91 -4.62 19.19 -8.95
C VAL A 91 -3.78 17.92 -9.03
N ASN A 92 -2.72 17.83 -8.23
CA ASN A 92 -1.99 16.58 -8.07
C ASN A 92 -2.90 15.60 -7.31
N GLN A 93 -3.36 14.56 -8.00
CA GLN A 93 -4.18 13.52 -7.42
C GLN A 93 -3.29 12.32 -7.05
N PRO A 94 -3.23 11.93 -5.77
CA PRO A 94 -2.51 10.73 -5.39
C PRO A 94 -3.08 9.53 -6.12
N THR A 95 -2.24 8.89 -6.93
CA THR A 95 -2.55 7.66 -7.65
C THR A 95 -1.67 6.55 -7.12
N VAL A 96 -2.30 5.42 -6.81
CA VAL A 96 -1.63 4.18 -6.39
C VAL A 96 -1.97 3.10 -7.39
N THR A 97 -0.94 2.52 -8.01
CA THR A 97 -1.05 1.29 -8.80
C THR A 97 -0.41 0.15 -8.00
N ILE A 98 -1.14 -0.94 -7.85
CA ILE A 98 -0.68 -2.15 -7.17
C ILE A 98 -0.64 -3.26 -8.20
N VAL A 99 0.52 -3.93 -8.31
CA VAL A 99 0.71 -5.13 -9.13
C VAL A 99 1.05 -6.27 -8.18
N ILE A 100 0.27 -7.34 -8.21
CA ILE A 100 0.45 -8.52 -7.35
C ILE A 100 0.55 -9.73 -8.25
N THR A 101 1.57 -10.56 -8.04
CA THR A 101 1.68 -11.88 -8.65
C THR A 101 1.52 -12.94 -7.57
N ALA A 102 0.55 -13.83 -7.74
CA ALA A 102 0.19 -14.84 -6.77
C ALA A 102 0.05 -16.23 -7.40
N THR A 103 0.04 -17.25 -6.56
CA THR A 103 -0.29 -18.65 -6.90
C THR A 103 -1.10 -19.25 -5.77
N GLU A 104 -1.93 -20.23 -6.09
CA GLU A 104 -2.46 -21.15 -5.07
C GLU A 104 -1.34 -22.15 -4.70
N SER A 105 -1.26 -22.65 -3.46
CA SER A 105 -0.40 -23.84 -3.19
C SER A 105 -1.24 -25.11 -3.27
N SER A 106 -0.73 -26.27 -3.69
CA SER A 106 0.64 -26.80 -3.67
C SER A 106 0.99 -27.51 -5.00
N VAL A 107 0.33 -27.12 -6.09
CA VAL A 107 0.39 -27.87 -7.35
C VAL A 107 1.57 -27.40 -8.20
N SER A 108 2.56 -28.27 -8.36
CA SER A 108 3.64 -28.08 -9.34
C SER A 108 3.06 -27.88 -10.75
N GLY A 109 3.39 -26.76 -11.39
CA GLY A 109 2.99 -26.46 -12.77
C GLY A 109 1.87 -25.43 -12.91
N GLU A 110 1.35 -24.90 -11.81
CA GLU A 110 0.34 -23.86 -11.88
C GLU A 110 0.92 -22.52 -12.33
N LYS A 111 0.22 -21.87 -13.27
CA LYS A 111 0.64 -20.58 -13.80
C LYS A 111 0.31 -19.48 -12.78
N PRO A 112 1.26 -18.57 -12.48
CA PRO A 112 0.97 -17.46 -11.60
C PRO A 112 -0.12 -16.57 -12.19
N ILE A 113 -0.96 -16.04 -11.31
CA ILE A 113 -1.99 -15.04 -11.61
C ILE A 113 -1.39 -13.67 -11.29
N THR A 114 -1.49 -12.73 -12.23
CA THR A 114 -1.11 -11.33 -12.00
C THR A 114 -2.36 -10.47 -11.94
N LEU A 115 -2.51 -9.74 -10.84
CA LEU A 115 -3.55 -8.73 -10.64
C LEU A 115 -2.90 -7.35 -10.68
N GLN A 116 -3.52 -6.42 -11.40
CA GLN A 116 -3.14 -5.02 -11.39
C GLN A 116 -4.37 -4.16 -11.14
N THR A 117 -4.28 -3.28 -10.14
CA THR A 117 -5.34 -2.34 -9.79
C THR A 117 -4.75 -0.95 -9.66
N THR A 118 -5.47 0.07 -10.10
CA THR A 118 -5.09 1.48 -9.92
C THR A 118 -6.22 2.22 -9.24
N ILE A 119 -5.89 2.98 -8.20
CA ILE A 119 -6.81 3.83 -7.44
C ILE A 119 -6.27 5.25 -7.47
N THR A 120 -7.13 6.22 -7.73
CA THR A 120 -6.78 7.64 -7.64
C THR A 120 -7.73 8.31 -6.67
N GLN A 121 -7.18 9.01 -5.68
CA GLN A 121 -7.98 9.86 -4.81
C GLN A 121 -8.16 11.20 -5.52
N ARG A 122 -9.41 11.53 -5.82
CA ARG A 122 -9.76 12.89 -6.25
C ARG A 122 -9.90 13.76 -5.01
N GLU A 123 -9.19 14.87 -4.99
CA GLU A 123 -9.53 15.95 -4.07
C GLU A 123 -10.94 16.43 -4.40
N LEU A 124 -11.72 16.75 -3.37
CA LEU A 124 -13.08 17.24 -3.52
C LEU A 124 -13.03 18.55 -4.32
N ASP A 125 -13.68 18.57 -5.48
CA ASP A 125 -13.91 19.79 -6.25
C ASP A 125 -14.91 20.64 -5.45
N LEU A 126 -14.43 21.69 -4.77
CA LEU A 126 -15.21 22.58 -3.89
C LEU A 126 -15.71 23.82 -4.64
#